data_AF-A0A2E1JB51-F1
#
_entry.id   AF-A0A2E1JB51-F1
#
_cell.length_a   1.000
_cell.length_b   1.000
_cell.length_c   1.000
_cell.angle_alpha   90.00
_cell.angle_beta   90.00
_cell.angle_gamma   90.00
#
_symmetry.space_group_name_H-M   'P 1'
#
loop_
_entity.id
_entity.type
_entity.pdbx_description
1 polymer ?
#
loop_
_entity_poly.entity_id
_entity_poly.type
_entity_poly.pdbx_seq_one_letter_code
_entity_poly.pdbx_strand_id
1 'polypeptide(L)' 'MNRTEAWKIIGNSSKGPIRNMVRALSMHSWLNTAEENLRLEAGKICLKTTNPRYDVKGVK' A
#
# COMPACT_ATOMS: atom_id res chain seq x y z
N MET A 1 -9.14 -2.55 5.98
CA MET A 1 -7.78 -3.04 6.33
C MET A 1 -7.06 -2.07 7.27
N ASN A 2 -6.18 -2.55 8.17
CA ASN A 2 -5.35 -1.68 9.03
C ASN A 2 -3.94 -1.39 8.43
N ARG A 3 -3.20 -0.44 9.03
CA ARG A 3 -1.86 -0.05 8.57
C ARG A 3 -0.89 -1.22 8.45
N THR A 4 -0.81 -2.07 9.47
CA THR A 4 0.15 -3.19 9.52
C THR A 4 -0.17 -4.23 8.46
N GLU A 5 -1.45 -4.57 8.28
CA GLU A 5 -1.92 -5.48 7.23
C GLU A 5 -1.63 -4.95 5.84
N ALA A 6 -1.88 -3.66 5.60
CA ALA A 6 -1.59 -3.02 4.32
C ALA A 6 -0.10 -3.14 3.95
N TRP A 7 0.79 -2.86 4.91
CA TRP A 7 2.23 -3.00 4.70
C TRP A 7 2.70 -4.46 4.60
N LYS A 8 1.96 -5.43 5.14
CA LYS A 8 2.19 -6.87 4.89
C LYS A 8 1.82 -7.28 3.46
N ILE A 9 0.70 -6.77 2.93
CA ILE A 9 0.22 -7.07 1.57
C ILE A 9 1.12 -6.43 0.51
N ILE A 10 1.55 -5.18 0.72
CA ILE A 10 2.42 -4.44 -0.21
C ILE A 10 3.88 -4.89 -0.11
N GLY A 11 4.30 -5.34 1.08
CA GLY A 11 5.70 -5.65 1.36
C GLY A 11 6.58 -4.41 1.53
N ASN A 12 7.89 -4.62 1.54
CA ASN A 12 8.87 -3.56 1.78
C ASN A 12 9.15 -2.73 0.52
N SER A 13 8.17 -1.91 0.11
CA SER A 13 8.28 -1.02 -1.05
C SER A 13 8.37 0.45 -0.64
N SER A 14 9.08 1.26 -1.43
CA SER A 14 9.05 2.71 -1.29
C SER A 14 7.75 3.30 -1.82
N LYS A 15 7.42 4.56 -1.46
CA LYS A 15 6.14 5.18 -1.86
C LYS A 15 5.98 5.41 -3.37
N GLY A 16 7.08 5.46 -4.13
CA GLY A 16 7.05 5.65 -5.59
C GLY A 16 6.37 4.49 -6.34
N PRO A 17 6.91 3.26 -6.24
CA PRO A 17 6.27 2.07 -6.80
C PRO A 17 4.81 1.88 -6.35
N ILE A 18 4.52 2.13 -5.08
CA ILE A 18 3.15 2.04 -4.54
C ILE A 18 2.22 3.03 -5.24
N ARG A 19 2.67 4.26 -5.52
CA ARG A 19 1.88 5.27 -6.22
C ARG A 19 1.58 4.86 -7.66
N ASN A 20 2.56 4.30 -8.36
CA ASN A 20 2.38 3.82 -9.73
C ASN A 20 1.40 2.65 -9.77
N MET A 21 1.54 1.68 -8.86
CA MET A 21 0.61 0.56 -8.70
C MET A 21 -0.83 1.04 -8.42
N VAL A 22 -1.02 1.96 -7.46
CA VAL A 22 -2.35 2.50 -7.14
C VAL A 22 -2.97 3.20 -8.35
N ARG A 23 -2.18 3.94 -9.14
CA ARG A 23 -2.66 4.57 -10.37
C ARG A 23 -3.12 3.53 -11.39
N ALA A 24 -2.28 2.54 -11.70
CA ALA A 24 -2.61 1.49 -12.66
C ALA A 24 -3.90 0.75 -12.28
N LEU A 25 -3.99 0.30 -11.03
CA LEU A 25 -5.15 -0.43 -10.52
C LEU A 25 -6.43 0.43 -10.37
N SER A 26 -6.30 1.76 -10.39
CA SER A 26 -7.46 2.66 -10.34
C SER A 26 -8.00 3.06 -11.72
N MET A 27 -7.23 2.89 -12.79
CA MET A 27 -7.65 3.30 -14.15
C MET A 27 -8.70 2.36 -14.75
N HIS A 28 -8.57 1.05 -14.50
CA HIS A 28 -9.51 0.03 -14.99
C HIS A 28 -9.95 -0.91 -13.86
N SER A 29 -10.45 -0.33 -12.77
CA SER A 29 -10.76 -1.08 -11.55
C SER A 29 -11.81 -2.19 -11.73
N TRP A 30 -12.61 -2.12 -12.79
CA TRP A 30 -13.58 -3.16 -13.14
C TRP A 30 -12.95 -4.45 -13.71
N LEU A 31 -11.67 -4.40 -14.12
CA LEU A 31 -10.91 -5.57 -14.58
C LEU A 31 -10.00 -6.15 -13.49
N ASN A 32 -9.93 -5.51 -12.32
CA ASN A 32 -9.10 -6.00 -11.23
C ASN A 32 -9.66 -7.32 -10.69
N THR A 33 -8.76 -8.29 -10.51
CA THR A 33 -9.00 -9.46 -9.69
C THR A 33 -9.25 -9.07 -8.21
N ALA A 34 -9.76 -10.01 -7.42
CA ALA A 34 -9.92 -9.80 -5.98
C ALA A 34 -8.59 -9.46 -5.28
N GLU A 35 -7.49 -10.08 -5.68
CA GLU A 35 -6.15 -9.81 -5.14
C GLU A 35 -5.66 -8.40 -5.51
N GLU A 36 -5.91 -7.96 -6.74
CA GLU A 36 -5.55 -6.61 -7.19
C GLU A 36 -6.37 -5.54 -6.47
N ASN A 37 -7.66 -5.78 -6.22
CA ASN A 37 -8.48 -4.88 -5.42
C ASN A 37 -7.97 -4.79 -3.97
N LEU A 38 -7.52 -5.91 -3.40
CA LEU A 38 -6.88 -5.93 -2.08
C LEU A 38 -5.55 -5.15 -2.08
N ARG A 39 -4.69 -5.34 -3.09
CA ARG A 39 -3.46 -4.54 -3.26
C ARG A 39 -3.77 -3.06 -3.45
N LEU A 40 -4.83 -2.70 -4.17
CA LEU A 40 -5.23 -1.32 -4.37
C LEU A 40 -5.66 -0.67 -3.06
N GLU A 41 -6.50 -1.34 -2.25
CA GLU A 41 -6.87 -0.86 -0.91
C GLU A 41 -5.62 -0.70 -0.03
N ALA A 42 -4.70 -1.68 -0.07
CA ALA A 42 -3.48 -1.68 0.74
C ALA A 42 -2.56 -0.52 0.33
N GLY A 43 -2.36 -0.33 -0.97
CA GLY A 43 -1.54 0.74 -1.52
C GLY A 43 -2.05 2.12 -1.13
N LYS A 44 -3.38 2.34 -1.15
CA LYS A 44 -4.00 3.59 -0.69
C LYS A 44 -3.69 3.89 0.77
N ILE A 45 -3.66 2.87 1.65
CA ILE A 45 -3.31 3.02 3.06
C ILE A 45 -1.80 3.28 3.24
N CYS A 46 -0.95 2.55 2.52
CA CYS A 46 0.50 2.69 2.59
C CYS A 46 0.99 4.08 2.13
N LEU A 47 0.32 4.71 1.16
CA LEU A 47 0.67 6.07 0.73
C LEU A 47 0.44 7.12 1.84
N LYS A 48 -0.58 6.90 2.69
CA LYS A 48 -0.96 7.81 3.78
C LYS A 48 -0.23 7.53 5.11
N THR A 49 0.49 6.42 5.21
CA THR A 49 1.14 5.97 6.45
C THR A 49 2.65 5.83 6.25
N THR A 50 3.38 5.66 7.35
CA THR A 50 4.78 5.24 7.34
C THR A 50 4.83 3.71 7.43
N ASN A 51 5.81 3.06 6.80
CA ASN A 51 5.99 1.62 7.00
C ASN A 51 6.29 1.34 8.49
N PRO A 52 5.52 0.49 9.19
CA PRO A 52 5.77 0.13 10.58
C PRO A 52 7.21 -0.33 10.85
N ARG A 53 7.89 -0.90 9.86
CA ARG A 53 9.31 -1.28 9.95
C ARG A 53 10.23 -0.10 10.30
N TYR A 54 9.90 1.10 9.83
CA TYR A 54 10.68 2.32 10.08
C TYR A 54 10.07 3.19 11.17
N ASP A 55 8.92 2.78 11.73
CA ASP A 55 8.25 3.46 12.83
C ASP A 55 8.85 2.98 14.16
N VAL A 56 10.16 3.24 14.30
CA VAL A 56 10.82 3.12 15.58
C VAL A 56 10.38 4.32 16.41
N LYS A 57 9.56 4.07 17.43
CA LYS A 57 9.39 4.99 18.55
C LYS A 57 10.78 5.23 19.18
N GLY A 58 11.55 6.19 18.68
CA GLY A 58 12.91 6.39 19.18
C GLY A 58 13.90 7.20 18.34
N VAL A 59 13.48 7.95 17.32
CA VAL A 59 14.36 9.02 16.79
C VAL A 59 13.67 10.35 17.06
N LYS A 60 14.16 11.02 18.10
CA LYS A 60 13.88 12.43 18.40
C LYS A 60 14.47 13.31 17.31
#